data_AF-A0A9X3EPL5-F1
#
_entry.id   AF-A0A9X3EPL5-F1
#
_cell.length_a   1.000
_cell.length_b   1.000
_cell.length_c   1.000
_cell.angle_alpha   90.00
_cell.angle_beta   90.00
_cell.angle_gamma   90.00
#
_symmetry.space_group_name_H-M   'P 1'
#
loop_
_entity.id
_entity.type
_entity.pdbx_description
1 polymer ?
#
loop_
_entity_poly.entity_id
_entity_poly.type
_entity_poly.pdbx_seq_one_letter_code
_entity_poly.pdbx_strand_id
1 'polypeptide(L)'
;MLLEEVPALLTAARFADDRAAHVACASLAAWLAAVDGDPVGAQALAVESAAAWPAADPRAFHMQHLQILGAEAHALLAAGDPAGAWAQVEAAGPALARSGLAHLLPLRVQATELTGRVALAALAAGPATSTREGLRRAIERAADSLQRDGAVGHAALLRAGLRHLAGDSGGAQTLLHTAADAFAAAGMAAHQAAAELRLARLAGRSGEVPRGALRALGVEHPDCFAALLAPALPA
;
A
#
# COMPACT_ATOMS: atom_id res chain seq x y z
N MET A 1 2.01 6.49 19.60
CA MET A 1 1.96 5.36 20.57
C MET A 1 2.59 4.08 20.01
N LEU A 2 2.02 3.30 19.07
CA LEU A 2 2.73 2.12 18.52
C LEU A 2 3.86 2.50 17.53
N LEU A 3 3.67 3.56 16.73
CA LEU A 3 4.63 3.96 15.69
C LEU A 3 5.98 4.43 16.25
N GLU A 4 5.96 5.09 17.41
CA GLU A 4 7.16 5.59 18.10
C GLU A 4 7.98 4.44 18.73
N GLU A 5 7.35 3.29 18.97
CA GLU A 5 7.98 2.12 19.58
C GLU A 5 8.69 1.22 18.55
N VAL A 6 8.40 1.38 17.25
CA VAL A 6 8.92 0.50 16.19
C VAL A 6 10.46 0.39 16.21
N PRO A 7 11.25 1.48 16.37
CA PRO A 7 12.71 1.36 16.46
C PRO A 7 13.19 0.55 17.67
N ALA A 8 12.51 0.69 18.82
CA ALA A 8 12.83 -0.04 20.03
C ALA A 8 12.47 -1.53 19.89
N LEU A 9 11.31 -1.83 19.30
CA LEU A 9 10.85 -3.19 19.02
C LEU A 9 11.76 -3.90 18.01
N LEU A 10 12.18 -3.22 16.94
CA LEU A 10 13.14 -3.75 15.97
C LEU A 10 14.49 -4.07 16.64
N THR A 11 14.97 -3.17 17.51
CA THR A 11 16.20 -3.39 18.28
C THR A 11 16.07 -4.61 19.20
N ALA A 12 14.95 -4.75 19.90
CA ALA A 12 14.68 -5.90 20.77
C ALA A 12 14.61 -7.20 19.98
N ALA A 13 13.93 -7.22 18.82
CA ALA A 13 13.84 -8.39 17.95
C ALA A 13 15.21 -8.86 17.45
N ARG A 14 16.08 -7.93 17.03
CA ARG A 14 17.47 -8.22 16.66
C ARG A 14 18.25 -8.84 17.82
N PHE A 15 18.13 -8.27 19.02
CA PHE A 15 18.84 -8.76 20.20
C PHE A 15 18.40 -10.17 20.62
N ALA A 16 17.10 -10.47 20.49
CA ALA A 16 16.52 -11.75 20.84
C ALA A 16 16.69 -12.85 19.77
N ASP A 17 17.24 -12.53 18.59
CA ASP A 17 17.26 -13.39 17.39
C ASP A 17 15.84 -13.90 17.00
N ASP A 18 14.80 -13.11 17.31
CA ASP A 18 13.43 -13.40 16.88
C ASP A 18 13.23 -12.90 15.44
N ARG A 19 13.54 -13.78 14.49
CA ARG A 19 13.46 -13.47 13.05
C ARG A 19 12.06 -13.10 12.59
N ALA A 20 11.01 -13.67 13.19
CA ALA A 20 9.65 -13.35 12.81
C ALA A 20 9.27 -11.95 13.26
N ALA A 21 9.61 -11.58 14.50
CA ALA A 21 9.43 -10.22 15.01
C ALA A 21 10.31 -9.21 14.25
N HIS A 22 11.53 -9.61 13.87
CA HIS A 22 12.44 -8.78 13.09
C HIS A 22 11.82 -8.42 11.73
N VAL A 23 11.37 -9.40 10.95
CA VAL A 23 10.66 -9.16 9.68
C VAL A 23 9.47 -8.20 9.89
N ALA A 24 8.63 -8.48 10.88
CA ALA A 24 7.44 -7.67 11.12
C ALA A 24 7.79 -6.20 11.43
N CYS A 25 8.78 -5.97 12.31
CA CYS A 25 9.18 -4.62 12.71
C CYS A 25 9.94 -3.89 11.59
N ALA A 26 10.85 -4.58 10.88
CA ALA A 26 11.60 -3.98 9.77
C ALA A 26 10.68 -3.64 8.59
N SER A 27 9.73 -4.51 8.26
CA SER A 27 8.73 -4.23 7.22
C SER A 27 7.80 -3.06 7.58
N LEU A 28 7.39 -2.96 8.86
CA LEU A 28 6.61 -1.81 9.31
C LEU A 28 7.44 -0.52 9.28
N ALA A 29 8.69 -0.57 9.73
CA ALA A 29 9.60 0.57 9.68
C ALA A 29 9.87 1.03 8.23
N ALA A 30 9.99 0.09 7.28
CA ALA A 30 10.14 0.41 5.86
C ALA A 30 8.93 1.16 5.31
N TRP A 31 7.71 0.74 5.68
CA TRP A 31 6.49 1.46 5.31
C TRP A 31 6.44 2.87 5.92
N LEU A 32 6.86 3.02 7.18
CA LEU A 32 6.94 4.33 7.85
C LEU A 32 7.91 5.27 7.15
N ALA A 33 9.14 4.81 6.89
CA ALA A 33 10.12 5.58 6.13
C ALA A 33 9.58 5.99 4.75
N ALA A 34 8.87 5.08 4.07
CA ALA A 34 8.25 5.37 2.77
C ALA A 34 7.18 6.47 2.86
N VAL A 35 6.29 6.43 3.86
CA VAL A 35 5.26 7.47 4.04
C VAL A 35 5.80 8.77 4.63
N ASP A 36 6.99 8.75 5.22
CA ASP A 36 7.74 9.94 5.68
C ASP A 36 8.65 10.53 4.60
N GLY A 37 8.60 10.02 3.37
CA GLY A 37 9.39 10.56 2.27
C GLY A 37 10.88 10.23 2.33
N ASP A 38 11.26 9.16 3.05
CA ASP A 38 12.61 8.60 3.09
C ASP A 38 12.70 7.29 2.28
N PRO A 39 12.81 7.37 0.93
CA PRO A 39 12.91 6.19 0.09
C PRO A 39 14.20 5.39 0.32
N VAL A 40 15.28 6.04 0.76
CA VAL A 40 16.56 5.37 1.02
C VAL A 40 16.47 4.54 2.30
N GLY A 41 15.92 5.11 3.38
CA GLY A 41 15.65 4.38 4.61
C GLY A 41 14.64 3.25 4.40
N ALA A 42 13.57 3.49 3.64
CA ALA A 42 12.60 2.47 3.28
C ALA A 42 13.25 1.28 2.56
N GLN A 43 14.15 1.55 1.60
CA GLN A 43 14.87 0.50 0.89
C GLN A 43 15.83 -0.26 1.81
N ALA A 44 16.58 0.43 2.67
CA ALA A 44 17.49 -0.21 3.62
C ALA A 44 16.74 -1.16 4.58
N LEU A 45 15.59 -0.72 5.09
CA LEU A 45 14.75 -1.51 5.99
C LEU A 45 14.05 -2.68 5.28
N ALA A 46 13.66 -2.51 4.00
CA ALA A 46 13.14 -3.60 3.20
C ALA A 46 14.20 -4.70 2.96
N VAL A 47 15.43 -4.31 2.62
CA VAL A 47 16.57 -5.23 2.48
C VAL A 47 16.86 -5.94 3.81
N GLU A 48 16.83 -5.20 4.92
CA GLU A 48 17.01 -5.78 6.25
C GLU A 48 15.92 -6.82 6.58
N SER A 49 14.66 -6.50 6.30
CA SER A 49 13.53 -7.42 6.50
C SER A 49 13.72 -8.72 5.70
N ALA A 50 14.10 -8.60 4.43
CA ALA A 50 14.38 -9.76 3.58
C ALA A 50 15.57 -10.60 4.10
N ALA A 51 16.64 -9.96 4.58
CA ALA A 51 17.81 -10.64 5.12
C ALA A 51 17.51 -11.41 6.43
N ALA A 52 16.53 -10.95 7.22
CA ALA A 52 16.09 -11.64 8.43
C ALA A 52 15.37 -12.97 8.14
N TRP A 53 14.85 -13.15 6.93
CA TRP A 53 14.08 -14.34 6.55
C TRP A 53 14.49 -14.87 5.16
N PRO A 54 15.69 -15.46 5.05
CA PRO A 54 16.16 -16.01 3.79
C PRO A 54 15.23 -17.15 3.33
N ALA A 55 14.87 -17.13 2.05
CA ALA A 55 14.01 -18.15 1.44
C ALA A 55 14.71 -19.52 1.41
N ALA A 56 14.51 -20.31 2.46
CA ALA A 56 15.12 -21.65 2.58
C ALA A 56 14.43 -22.70 1.68
N ASP A 57 13.11 -22.58 1.47
CA ASP A 57 12.38 -23.35 0.46
C ASP A 57 11.64 -22.38 -0.47
N PRO A 58 11.99 -22.29 -1.76
CA PRO A 58 11.31 -21.41 -2.72
C PRO A 58 9.84 -21.80 -2.98
N ARG A 59 9.40 -22.95 -2.48
CA ARG A 59 7.99 -23.39 -2.54
C ARG A 59 7.18 -22.96 -1.32
N ALA A 60 7.83 -22.52 -0.24
CA ALA A 60 7.16 -22.08 0.97
C ALA A 60 6.90 -20.56 0.93
N PHE A 61 5.64 -20.17 1.12
CA PHE A 61 5.24 -18.77 1.21
C PHE A 61 4.51 -18.55 2.55
N HIS A 62 5.08 -17.69 3.41
CA HIS A 62 4.65 -17.47 4.78
C HIS A 62 4.26 -16.00 4.96
N MET A 63 3.66 -15.67 6.10
CA MET A 63 3.29 -14.29 6.42
C MET A 63 4.50 -13.34 6.32
N GLN A 64 5.68 -13.80 6.72
CA GLN A 64 6.94 -13.06 6.62
C GLN A 64 7.26 -12.67 5.16
N HIS A 65 7.07 -13.59 4.21
CA HIS A 65 7.25 -13.29 2.79
C HIS A 65 6.25 -12.25 2.27
N LEU A 66 5.01 -12.25 2.77
CA LEU A 66 4.03 -11.20 2.44
C LEU A 66 4.42 -9.85 3.03
N GLN A 67 4.94 -9.81 4.26
CA GLN A 67 5.44 -8.60 4.91
C GLN A 67 6.67 -8.01 4.20
N ILE A 68 7.59 -8.88 3.76
CA ILE A 68 8.76 -8.49 2.97
C ILE A 68 8.31 -7.92 1.61
N LEU A 69 7.43 -8.63 0.90
CA LEU A 69 6.88 -8.15 -0.38
C LEU A 69 6.22 -6.77 -0.24
N GLY A 70 5.49 -6.55 0.85
CA GLY A 70 4.92 -5.24 1.18
C GLY A 70 5.99 -4.16 1.32
N ALA A 71 7.00 -4.41 2.17
CA ALA A 71 8.09 -3.47 2.42
C ALA A 71 8.87 -3.11 1.14
N GLU A 72 9.23 -4.12 0.34
CA GLU A 72 9.93 -3.91 -0.94
C GLU A 72 9.07 -3.11 -1.92
N ALA A 73 7.79 -3.46 -2.07
CA ALA A 73 6.89 -2.73 -2.95
C ALA A 73 6.71 -1.27 -2.48
N HIS A 74 6.55 -1.01 -1.19
CA HIS A 74 6.42 0.37 -0.65
C HIS A 74 7.70 1.18 -0.86
N ALA A 75 8.88 0.58 -0.63
CA ALA A 75 10.16 1.22 -0.88
C ALA A 75 10.33 1.59 -2.36
N LEU A 76 10.00 0.67 -3.28
CA LEU A 76 10.04 0.91 -4.72
C LEU A 76 9.08 2.02 -5.14
N LEU A 77 7.86 2.04 -4.60
CA LEU A 77 6.90 3.12 -4.86
C LEU A 77 7.41 4.47 -4.35
N ALA A 78 7.98 4.52 -3.15
CA ALA A 78 8.56 5.75 -2.60
C ALA A 78 9.76 6.24 -3.41
N ALA A 79 10.55 5.32 -3.96
CA ALA A 79 11.68 5.63 -4.85
C ALA A 79 11.25 6.03 -6.28
N GLY A 80 9.95 6.01 -6.59
CA GLY A 80 9.43 6.34 -7.91
C GLY A 80 9.59 5.23 -8.96
N ASP A 81 9.73 3.97 -8.53
CA ASP A 81 9.79 2.78 -9.40
C ASP A 81 8.55 1.86 -9.25
N PRO A 82 7.38 2.30 -9.75
CA PRO A 82 6.17 1.48 -9.70
C PRO A 82 6.23 0.27 -10.65
N ALA A 83 7.07 0.30 -11.68
CA ALA A 83 7.25 -0.82 -12.59
C ALA A 83 7.99 -1.97 -11.90
N GLY A 84 9.08 -1.67 -11.18
CA GLY A 84 9.78 -2.62 -10.33
C GLY A 84 8.88 -3.18 -9.24
N ALA A 85 8.09 -2.33 -8.57
CA ALA A 85 7.12 -2.78 -7.57
C ALA A 85 6.11 -3.79 -8.17
N TRP A 86 5.57 -3.50 -9.37
CA TRP A 86 4.65 -4.42 -10.04
C TRP A 86 5.31 -5.74 -10.40
N ALA A 87 6.53 -5.72 -10.91
CA ALA A 87 7.27 -6.94 -11.26
C ALA A 87 7.44 -7.86 -10.03
N GLN A 88 7.74 -7.31 -8.85
CA GLN A 88 7.87 -8.08 -7.61
C GLN A 88 6.54 -8.73 -7.19
N VAL A 89 5.45 -7.95 -7.18
CA VAL A 89 4.12 -8.45 -6.82
C VAL A 89 3.64 -9.52 -7.80
N GLU A 90 3.84 -9.30 -9.10
CA GLU A 90 3.46 -10.26 -10.14
C GLU A 90 4.26 -11.57 -10.00
N ALA A 91 5.56 -11.49 -9.75
CA ALA A 91 6.42 -12.66 -9.53
C ALA A 91 6.03 -13.46 -8.27
N ALA A 92 5.60 -12.79 -7.20
CA ALA A 92 5.16 -13.45 -5.96
C ALA A 92 3.79 -14.14 -6.08
N GLY A 93 2.94 -13.71 -7.02
CA GLY A 93 1.56 -14.15 -7.19
C GLY A 93 1.37 -15.67 -7.18
N PRO A 94 2.10 -16.47 -7.99
CA PRO A 94 1.97 -17.92 -7.99
C PRO A 94 2.28 -18.58 -6.65
N ALA A 95 3.29 -18.09 -5.92
CA ALA A 95 3.66 -18.64 -4.61
C ALA A 95 2.61 -18.29 -3.54
N LEU A 96 2.13 -17.04 -3.55
CA LEU A 96 1.03 -16.60 -2.68
C LEU A 96 -0.26 -17.39 -2.95
N ALA A 97 -0.61 -17.63 -4.22
CA ALA A 97 -1.83 -18.36 -4.59
C ALA A 97 -1.79 -19.84 -4.17
N ARG A 98 -0.61 -20.47 -4.15
CA ARG A 98 -0.42 -21.83 -3.62
C ARG A 98 -0.31 -21.86 -2.10
N SER A 99 -0.12 -20.71 -1.47
CA SER A 99 -0.05 -20.61 -0.01
C SER A 99 -1.44 -20.74 0.62
N GLY A 100 -1.49 -21.16 1.88
CA GLY A 100 -2.72 -21.10 2.67
C GLY A 100 -3.13 -19.68 3.08
N LEU A 101 -2.28 -18.66 2.86
CA LEU A 101 -2.52 -17.31 3.36
C LEU A 101 -3.74 -16.65 2.71
N ALA A 102 -4.03 -16.96 1.44
CA ALA A 102 -5.20 -16.45 0.74
C ALA A 102 -6.54 -16.94 1.35
N HIS A 103 -6.53 -17.98 2.18
CA HIS A 103 -7.72 -18.43 2.92
C HIS A 103 -7.96 -17.62 4.19
N LEU A 104 -6.94 -16.94 4.71
CA LEU A 104 -7.05 -16.07 5.89
C LEU A 104 -7.47 -14.67 5.44
N LEU A 105 -8.70 -14.27 5.76
CA LEU A 105 -9.30 -13.02 5.30
C LEU A 105 -8.38 -11.79 5.47
N PRO A 106 -7.73 -11.55 6.63
CA PRO A 106 -6.85 -10.38 6.79
C PRO A 106 -5.67 -10.38 5.82
N LEU A 107 -5.05 -11.54 5.61
CA LEU A 107 -3.89 -11.68 4.71
C LEU A 107 -4.30 -11.61 3.24
N ARG A 108 -5.48 -12.15 2.89
CA ARG A 108 -6.06 -12.01 1.56
C ARG A 108 -6.33 -10.54 1.24
N VAL A 109 -6.96 -9.80 2.16
CA VAL A 109 -7.23 -8.36 1.99
C VAL A 109 -5.91 -7.60 1.83
N GLN A 110 -4.93 -7.84 2.70
CA GLN A 110 -3.62 -7.19 2.62
C GLN A 110 -2.93 -7.42 1.27
N ALA A 111 -2.85 -8.67 0.81
CA ALA A 111 -2.20 -8.99 -0.45
C ALA A 111 -2.95 -8.45 -1.67
N THR A 112 -4.28 -8.49 -1.64
CA THR A 112 -5.14 -7.97 -2.72
C THR A 112 -5.03 -6.45 -2.81
N GLU A 113 -5.05 -5.77 -1.67
CA GLU A 113 -4.87 -4.32 -1.58
C GLU A 113 -3.51 -3.89 -2.13
N LEU A 114 -2.43 -4.56 -1.71
CA LEU A 114 -1.09 -4.30 -2.21
C LEU A 114 -1.02 -4.48 -3.73
N THR A 115 -1.59 -5.57 -4.24
CA THR A 115 -1.60 -5.88 -5.68
C THR A 115 -2.34 -4.81 -6.48
N GLY A 116 -3.55 -4.45 -6.07
CA GLY A 116 -4.34 -3.44 -6.76
C GLY A 116 -3.66 -2.08 -6.76
N ARG A 117 -3.06 -1.70 -5.63
CA ARG A 117 -2.40 -0.41 -5.45
C ARG A 117 -1.12 -0.27 -6.28
N VAL A 118 -0.28 -1.30 -6.25
CA VAL A 118 0.95 -1.34 -7.07
C VAL A 118 0.60 -1.36 -8.56
N ALA A 119 -0.40 -2.14 -8.98
CA ALA A 119 -0.87 -2.15 -10.37
C ALA A 119 -1.37 -0.77 -10.82
N LEU A 120 -2.10 -0.06 -9.95
CA LEU A 120 -2.59 1.28 -10.21
C LEU A 120 -1.45 2.30 -10.35
N ALA A 121 -0.45 2.25 -9.47
CA ALA A 121 0.75 3.07 -9.58
C ALA A 121 1.51 2.80 -10.90
N ALA A 122 1.69 1.53 -11.25
CA ALA A 122 2.35 1.14 -12.49
C ALA A 122 1.58 1.60 -13.73
N LEU A 123 0.24 1.56 -13.70
CA LEU A 123 -0.60 2.08 -14.78
C LEU A 123 -0.48 3.61 -14.92
N ALA A 124 -0.43 4.32 -13.79
CA ALA A 124 -0.29 5.78 -13.76
C ALA A 124 1.06 6.28 -14.29
N ALA A 125 2.11 5.47 -14.15
CA ALA A 125 3.44 5.77 -14.68
C ALA A 125 3.54 5.68 -16.22
N GLY A 126 2.45 5.35 -16.91
CA GLY A 126 2.39 5.33 -18.38
C GLY A 126 3.14 4.15 -19.00
N PRO A 127 2.81 2.90 -18.66
CA PRO A 127 3.52 1.72 -19.15
C PRO A 127 3.29 1.50 -20.65
N ALA A 128 4.04 0.57 -21.24
CA ALA A 128 3.86 0.17 -22.63
C ALA A 128 2.43 -0.32 -22.91
N THR A 129 1.93 -0.06 -24.12
CA THR A 129 0.55 -0.40 -24.52
C THR A 129 0.21 -1.87 -24.30
N SER A 130 1.16 -2.77 -24.51
CA SER A 130 1.01 -4.22 -24.30
C SER A 130 0.72 -4.60 -22.84
N THR A 131 1.15 -3.79 -21.88
CA THR A 131 1.03 -4.07 -20.43
C THR A 131 -0.19 -3.39 -19.80
N ARG A 132 -0.67 -2.27 -20.36
CA ARG A 132 -1.77 -1.44 -19.81
C ARG A 132 -3.02 -2.25 -19.50
N GLU A 133 -3.44 -3.08 -20.43
CA GLU A 133 -4.67 -3.85 -20.30
C GLU A 133 -4.54 -4.97 -19.25
N GLY A 134 -3.34 -5.52 -19.07
CA GLY A 134 -3.03 -6.45 -17.96
C GLY A 134 -3.18 -5.79 -16.59
N LEU A 135 -2.58 -4.60 -16.43
CA LEU A 135 -2.65 -3.80 -15.21
C LEU A 135 -4.08 -3.37 -14.89
N ARG A 136 -4.83 -2.85 -15.87
CA ARG A 136 -6.23 -2.47 -15.69
C ARG A 136 -7.06 -3.62 -15.13
N ARG A 137 -6.94 -4.82 -15.72
CA ARG A 137 -7.65 -6.01 -15.23
C ARG A 137 -7.20 -6.44 -13.84
N ALA A 138 -5.92 -6.28 -13.49
CA ALA A 138 -5.42 -6.58 -12.15
C ALA A 138 -6.07 -5.67 -11.10
N ILE A 139 -6.17 -4.36 -11.40
CA ILE A 139 -6.80 -3.36 -10.52
C ILE A 139 -8.30 -3.67 -10.35
N GLU A 140 -9.01 -3.97 -11.44
CA GLU A 140 -10.44 -4.33 -11.40
C GLU A 140 -10.69 -5.58 -10.56
N ARG A 141 -9.93 -6.65 -10.79
CA ARG A 141 -10.04 -7.88 -9.99
C ARG A 141 -9.75 -7.63 -8.52
N ALA A 142 -8.74 -6.82 -8.21
CA ALA A 142 -8.42 -6.45 -6.83
C ALA A 142 -9.58 -5.68 -6.18
N ALA A 143 -10.12 -4.66 -6.87
CA ALA A 143 -11.25 -3.88 -6.38
C ALA A 143 -12.51 -4.75 -6.16
N ASP A 144 -12.81 -5.67 -7.07
CA ASP A 144 -13.94 -6.58 -6.94
C ASP A 144 -13.76 -7.59 -5.80
N SER A 145 -12.54 -8.08 -5.59
CA SER A 145 -12.25 -8.96 -4.46
C SER A 145 -12.33 -8.22 -3.11
N LEU A 146 -11.74 -7.03 -3.02
CA LEU A 146 -11.81 -6.19 -1.81
C LEU A 146 -13.25 -5.84 -1.46
N GLN A 147 -14.07 -5.50 -2.45
CA GLN A 147 -15.49 -5.23 -2.24
C GLN A 147 -16.23 -6.44 -1.65
N ARG A 148 -15.99 -7.64 -2.21
CA ARG A 148 -16.59 -8.89 -1.71
C ARG A 148 -16.14 -9.24 -0.30
N ASP A 149 -14.89 -8.92 0.03
CA ASP A 149 -14.28 -9.15 1.34
C ASP A 149 -14.64 -8.05 2.37
N GLY A 150 -15.46 -7.06 2.00
CA GLY A 150 -15.91 -5.98 2.90
C GLY A 150 -14.91 -4.82 3.03
N ALA A 151 -13.77 -4.86 2.33
CA ALA A 151 -12.78 -3.78 2.28
C ALA A 151 -13.20 -2.67 1.29
N VAL A 152 -14.40 -2.11 1.49
CA VAL A 152 -15.07 -1.16 0.58
C VAL A 152 -14.22 0.09 0.32
N GLY A 153 -13.58 0.64 1.35
CA GLY A 153 -12.74 1.83 1.22
C GLY A 153 -11.57 1.64 0.25
N HIS A 154 -10.84 0.53 0.38
CA HIS A 154 -9.75 0.20 -0.54
C HIS A 154 -10.25 -0.07 -1.96
N ALA A 155 -11.36 -0.81 -2.11
CA ALA A 155 -11.97 -1.04 -3.42
C ALA A 155 -12.36 0.28 -4.11
N ALA A 156 -12.94 1.22 -3.36
CA ALA A 156 -13.33 2.53 -3.87
C ALA A 156 -12.13 3.39 -4.28
N LEU A 157 -11.02 3.37 -3.52
CA LEU A 157 -9.77 4.04 -3.90
C LEU A 157 -9.22 3.53 -5.25
N LEU A 158 -9.17 2.21 -5.44
CA LEU A 158 -8.68 1.63 -6.69
C LEU A 158 -9.53 2.05 -7.90
N ARG A 159 -10.86 2.02 -7.73
CA ARG A 159 -11.79 2.46 -8.78
C ARG A 159 -11.68 3.97 -9.03
N ALA A 160 -11.47 4.78 -8.00
CA ALA A 160 -11.29 6.22 -8.15
C ALA A 160 -10.06 6.53 -9.00
N GLY A 161 -8.94 5.84 -8.77
CA GLY A 161 -7.74 5.94 -9.60
C GLY A 161 -8.00 5.58 -11.06
N LEU A 162 -8.71 4.47 -11.33
CA LEU A 162 -9.08 4.10 -12.70
C LEU A 162 -9.95 5.16 -13.39
N ARG A 163 -10.95 5.71 -12.69
CA ARG A 163 -11.80 6.78 -13.22
C ARG A 163 -10.99 8.04 -13.53
N HIS A 164 -10.09 8.43 -12.62
CA HIS A 164 -9.22 9.58 -12.84
C HIS A 164 -8.33 9.40 -14.07
N LEU A 165 -7.67 8.24 -14.21
CA LEU A 165 -6.82 7.92 -15.37
C LEU A 165 -7.62 7.86 -16.68
N ALA A 166 -8.92 7.58 -16.62
CA ALA A 166 -9.83 7.63 -17.77
C ALA A 166 -10.38 9.04 -18.07
N GLY A 167 -10.00 10.07 -17.31
CA GLY A 167 -10.50 11.44 -17.44
C GLY A 167 -11.89 11.68 -16.80
N ASP A 168 -12.44 10.70 -16.09
CA ASP A 168 -13.72 10.80 -15.37
C ASP A 168 -13.52 11.36 -13.95
N SER A 169 -13.26 12.66 -13.87
CA SER A 169 -13.04 13.35 -12.59
C SER A 169 -14.27 13.30 -11.67
N GLY A 170 -15.49 13.35 -12.22
CA GLY A 170 -16.73 13.29 -11.43
C GLY A 170 -16.95 11.92 -10.79
N GLY A 171 -16.73 10.85 -11.57
CA GLY A 171 -16.76 9.48 -11.07
C GLY A 171 -15.68 9.22 -10.02
N ALA A 172 -14.47 9.75 -10.24
CA ALA A 172 -13.39 9.66 -9.26
C ALA A 172 -13.71 10.36 -7.93
N GLN A 173 -14.29 11.57 -7.96
CA GLN A 173 -14.71 12.28 -6.73
C GLN A 173 -15.79 11.50 -5.95
N THR A 174 -16.78 10.94 -6.64
CA THR A 174 -17.84 10.13 -6.01
C THR A 174 -17.26 8.92 -5.29
N LEU A 175 -16.30 8.24 -5.92
CA LEU A 175 -15.62 7.08 -5.33
C LEU A 175 -14.71 7.47 -4.17
N LEU A 176 -14.06 8.64 -4.21
CA LEU A 176 -13.27 9.13 -3.08
C LEU A 176 -14.14 9.47 -1.86
N HIS A 177 -15.34 10.00 -2.06
CA HIS A 177 -16.30 10.19 -0.97
C HIS A 177 -16.70 8.84 -0.37
N THR A 178 -17.04 7.87 -1.22
CA THR A 178 -17.33 6.49 -0.81
C THR A 178 -16.18 5.88 -0.01
N ALA A 179 -14.93 6.11 -0.43
CA ALA A 179 -13.75 5.63 0.27
C ALA A 179 -13.61 6.26 1.67
N ALA A 180 -13.75 7.59 1.77
CA ALA A 180 -13.68 8.31 3.03
C ALA A 180 -14.74 7.83 4.02
N ASP A 181 -16.00 7.72 3.59
CA ASP A 181 -17.11 7.24 4.42
C ASP A 181 -16.88 5.80 4.92
N ALA A 182 -16.40 4.92 4.03
CA ALA A 182 -16.10 3.54 4.39
C ALA A 182 -14.95 3.43 5.40
N PHE A 183 -13.90 4.25 5.26
CA PHE A 183 -12.80 4.28 6.22
C PHE A 183 -13.23 4.87 7.56
N ALA A 184 -14.08 5.91 7.55
CA ALA A 184 -14.66 6.47 8.77
C ALA A 184 -15.49 5.41 9.52
N ALA A 185 -16.35 4.68 8.82
CA ALA A 185 -17.16 3.60 9.39
C ALA A 185 -16.30 2.44 9.95
N ALA A 186 -15.13 2.21 9.37
CA ALA A 186 -14.16 1.21 9.82
C ALA A 186 -13.18 1.71 10.91
N GLY A 187 -13.28 2.97 11.35
CA GLY A 187 -12.37 3.56 12.32
C GLY A 187 -10.94 3.81 11.80
N MET A 188 -10.75 3.86 10.48
CA MET A 188 -9.45 4.02 9.84
C MET A 188 -9.16 5.51 9.53
N ALA A 189 -9.02 6.32 10.59
CA ALA A 189 -8.95 7.78 10.49
C ALA A 189 -7.85 8.30 9.52
N ALA A 190 -6.66 7.68 9.52
CA ALA A 190 -5.58 8.07 8.59
C ALA A 190 -5.95 7.79 7.12
N HIS A 191 -6.65 6.69 6.85
CA HIS A 191 -7.08 6.35 5.50
C HIS A 191 -8.22 7.26 5.02
N GLN A 192 -9.15 7.59 5.93
CA GLN A 192 -10.19 8.60 5.68
C GLN A 192 -9.55 9.93 5.29
N ALA A 193 -8.67 10.47 6.13
CA ALA A 193 -8.04 11.78 5.89
C ALA A 193 -7.21 11.78 4.59
N ALA A 194 -6.56 10.67 4.24
CA ALA A 194 -5.87 10.53 2.96
C ALA A 194 -6.84 10.53 1.76
N ALA A 195 -8.00 9.85 1.84
CA ALA A 195 -9.02 9.89 0.80
C ALA A 195 -9.61 11.31 0.64
N GLU A 196 -9.86 12.01 1.74
CA GLU A 196 -10.31 13.41 1.75
C GLU A 196 -9.27 14.37 1.17
N LEU A 197 -7.98 14.13 1.44
CA LEU A 197 -6.89 14.90 0.85
C LEU A 197 -6.91 14.76 -0.68
N ARG A 198 -7.00 13.52 -1.19
CA ARG A 198 -7.12 13.29 -2.65
C ARG A 198 -8.37 13.93 -3.23
N LEU A 199 -9.49 13.88 -2.52
CA LEU A 199 -10.74 14.51 -2.95
C LEU A 199 -10.60 16.03 -3.04
N ALA A 200 -9.96 16.66 -2.04
CA ALA A 200 -9.70 18.09 -2.04
C ALA A 200 -8.83 18.49 -3.23
N ARG A 201 -7.75 17.74 -3.50
CA ARG A 201 -6.84 18.00 -4.64
C ARG A 201 -7.53 17.84 -5.98
N LEU A 202 -8.27 16.76 -6.16
CA LEU A 202 -9.03 16.51 -7.40
C LEU A 202 -10.08 17.59 -7.67
N ALA A 203 -10.61 18.22 -6.62
CA ALA A 203 -11.54 19.34 -6.72
C ALA A 203 -10.88 20.72 -6.77
N GLY A 204 -9.54 20.80 -6.87
CA GLY A 204 -8.80 22.07 -6.92
C GLY A 204 -8.78 22.85 -5.59
N ARG A 205 -9.03 22.19 -4.46
CA ARG A 205 -8.99 22.79 -3.12
C ARG A 205 -7.63 22.57 -2.44
N SER A 206 -7.33 23.35 -1.41
CA SER A 206 -6.02 23.33 -0.75
C SER A 206 -5.67 21.99 -0.09
N GLY A 207 -6.65 21.33 0.55
CA GLY A 207 -6.41 20.11 1.32
C GLY A 207 -5.81 20.34 2.72
N GLU A 208 -5.77 21.59 3.22
CA GLU A 208 -5.17 21.89 4.53
C GLU A 208 -5.85 21.17 5.70
N VAL A 209 -7.18 21.06 5.69
CA VAL A 209 -7.94 20.35 6.73
C VAL A 209 -7.54 18.87 6.82
N PRO A 210 -7.60 18.07 5.74
CA PRO A 210 -7.18 16.67 5.80
C PRO A 210 -5.66 16.50 6.07
N ARG A 211 -4.79 17.44 5.64
CA ARG A 211 -3.38 17.44 6.08
C ARG A 211 -3.24 17.60 7.59
N GLY A 212 -3.98 18.54 8.17
CA GLY A 212 -4.01 18.76 9.62
C GLY A 212 -4.48 17.52 10.36
N ALA A 213 -5.50 16.83 9.85
CA ALA A 213 -5.98 15.57 10.42
C ALA A 213 -4.91 14.46 10.39
N LEU A 214 -4.20 14.30 9.26
CA LEU A 214 -3.09 13.34 9.15
C LEU A 214 -1.95 13.67 10.15
N ARG A 215 -1.57 14.93 10.26
CA ARG A 215 -0.55 15.37 11.23
C ARG A 215 -0.96 15.12 12.67
N ALA A 216 -2.24 15.35 13.01
CA ALA A 216 -2.76 15.05 14.34
C ALA A 216 -2.73 13.55 14.68
N LEU A 217 -2.66 12.68 13.68
CA LEU A 217 -2.48 11.23 13.82
C LEU A 217 -1.00 10.81 13.82
N GLY A 218 -0.07 11.75 13.76
CA GLY A 218 1.38 11.50 13.75
C GLY A 218 1.98 11.26 12.36
N VAL A 219 1.25 11.55 11.28
CA VAL A 219 1.80 11.48 9.92
C VAL A 219 2.55 12.78 9.61
N GLU A 220 3.87 12.72 9.57
CA GLU A 220 4.72 13.90 9.35
C GLU A 220 4.59 14.44 7.91
N HIS A 221 4.48 13.53 6.93
CA HIS A 221 4.37 13.85 5.51
C HIS A 221 3.02 13.39 4.90
N PRO A 222 1.92 14.12 5.14
CA PRO A 222 0.58 13.78 4.65
C PRO A 222 0.47 13.47 3.16
N ASP A 223 1.20 14.20 2.31
CA ASP A 223 1.15 14.04 0.86
C ASP A 223 1.85 12.74 0.42
N CYS A 224 2.95 12.35 1.07
CA CYS A 224 3.63 11.07 0.84
C CYS A 224 2.76 9.89 1.30
N PHE A 225 2.11 10.00 2.46
CA PHE A 225 1.15 9.01 2.93
C PHE A 225 0.00 8.81 1.94
N ALA A 226 -0.63 9.91 1.47
CA ALA A 226 -1.72 9.84 0.50
C ALA A 226 -1.25 9.36 -0.89
N ALA A 227 0.00 9.66 -1.27
CA ALA A 227 0.67 9.14 -2.46
C ALA A 227 0.78 7.63 -2.46
N LEU A 228 1.26 7.07 -1.35
CA LEU A 228 1.40 5.62 -1.20
C LEU A 228 0.06 4.92 -1.06
N LEU A 229 -0.92 5.48 -0.36
CA LEU A 229 -2.22 4.83 -0.16
C LEU A 229 -3.11 4.84 -1.41
N ALA A 230 -3.12 5.95 -2.15
CA ALA A 230 -3.99 6.16 -3.29
C ALA A 230 -3.17 6.69 -4.49
N PRO A 231 -2.36 5.82 -5.13
CA PRO A 231 -1.56 6.21 -6.28
C PRO A 231 -2.45 6.55 -7.46
N ALA A 232 -1.91 7.28 -8.44
CA ALA A 232 -2.62 7.80 -9.62
C ALA A 232 -3.56 9.00 -9.40
N LEU A 233 -3.76 9.48 -8.17
CA LEU A 233 -4.58 10.66 -7.90
C LEU A 233 -3.71 11.91 -7.68
N PRO A 234 -4.23 13.13 -7.93
CA PRO A 234 -3.47 14.36 -7.78
C PRO A 234 -2.88 14.55 -6.37
N ALA A 235 -1.61 14.96 -6.31
CA ALA A 235 -0.87 15.35 -5.10
C ALA A 235 -1.29 16.74 -4.58
#